data_AF-A0A9X2ZMV9-F1
#
_entry.id   AF-A0A9X2ZMV9-F1
#
_cell.length_a   1.000
_cell.length_b   1.000
_cell.length_c   1.000
_cell.angle_alpha   90.00
_cell.angle_beta   90.00
_cell.angle_gamma   90.00
#
_symmetry.space_group_name_H-M   'P 1'
#
loop_
_entity.id
_entity.type
_entity.pdbx_description
1 polymer ?
#
loop_
_entity_poly.entity_id
_entity_poly.type
_entity_poly.pdbx_seq_one_letter_code
_entity_poly.pdbx_strand_id
1 'polypeptide(L)'
;MNRNILIIVVLLLFNFGYGQNNWTGAASTDWEDNSNWSSGHTPLATESVIISNVPNQPVISVAGAVCSQIVMSNSTPGSTVSLTVTGAGIFTVGAITMDDTGNDSVICSLKIGTGTVNVSGSVFMNGSANRNNISFTGAGTLNIGFSIYGGALSAGTGLVNYNSTTQQQNIASFTYYNLTISGSTSKLVNTAGVIVNGVFSMEGTATVSAAPTYGSAAALEYYTTTPRTAGPEWVTPFTATRGVIISNTGAITTDSNKAMSDNVPLTINNGATLLTGTDIGTGFNYNLYFRGDFINNGILISYGDVFIEGTASIQSIGGFTIEGGAGVHMRKTIGTATLKNNIAAGFLRINGIGGTLNLGTGLTHTFTETLGWIRTNGTLDGGSSLLKIGGDISGSGGSFIAGTGTVEFNGVNQNLGTGAITYNNLTFSGSGVKTISPGTVTVNGTLSIEGDSIMSISTAPIYGATATLQYNSAVAHTVGAE
;
A
#
# COMPACT_ATOMS: atom_id res chain seq x y z
N MET A 1 5.80 -20.88 -48.49
CA MET A 1 4.94 -21.64 -47.57
C MET A 1 4.60 -20.74 -46.39
N ASN A 2 3.33 -20.37 -46.22
CA ASN A 2 2.90 -19.33 -45.26
C ASN A 2 3.15 -19.78 -43.81
N ARG A 3 3.90 -18.97 -43.04
CA ARG A 3 4.13 -19.16 -41.58
C ARG A 3 2.83 -19.31 -40.78
N ASN A 4 1.73 -18.76 -41.28
CA ASN A 4 0.41 -18.84 -40.64
C ASN A 4 -0.28 -20.20 -40.85
N ILE A 5 0.05 -20.92 -41.93
CA ILE A 5 -0.46 -22.29 -42.15
C ILE A 5 0.33 -23.28 -41.28
N LEU A 6 1.62 -23.04 -41.03
CA LEU A 6 2.41 -23.87 -40.13
C LEU A 6 1.93 -23.76 -38.67
N ILE A 7 1.45 -22.60 -38.23
CA ILE A 7 0.89 -22.42 -36.87
C ILE A 7 -0.47 -23.10 -36.73
N ILE A 8 -1.34 -23.05 -37.74
CA ILE A 8 -2.65 -23.72 -37.71
C ILE A 8 -2.50 -25.25 -37.84
N VAL A 9 -1.53 -25.73 -38.63
CA VAL A 9 -1.25 -27.17 -38.78
C VAL A 9 -0.50 -27.73 -37.56
N VAL A 10 0.32 -26.92 -36.86
CA VAL A 10 0.95 -27.33 -35.60
C VAL A 10 -0.06 -27.38 -34.44
N LEU A 11 -1.11 -26.53 -34.43
CA LEU A 11 -2.21 -26.67 -33.45
C LEU A 11 -3.11 -27.88 -33.70
N LEU A 12 -3.21 -28.38 -34.94
CA LEU A 12 -4.02 -29.58 -35.27
C LEU A 12 -3.26 -30.91 -35.11
N LEU A 13 -1.92 -30.88 -35.00
CA LEU A 13 -1.08 -32.09 -34.91
C LEU A 13 -0.53 -32.41 -33.51
N PHE A 14 -0.81 -31.59 -32.50
CA PHE A 14 -0.54 -31.91 -31.09
C PHE A 14 -1.77 -32.49 -30.38
N ASN A 15 -2.40 -33.50 -30.98
CA ASN A 15 -3.22 -34.44 -30.21
C ASN A 15 -2.28 -35.52 -29.65
N PHE A 16 -1.54 -35.20 -28.58
CA PHE A 16 -1.16 -36.27 -27.66
C PHE A 16 -2.48 -36.79 -27.10
N GLY A 17 -2.85 -38.01 -27.47
CA GLY A 17 -4.10 -38.66 -27.06
C GLY A 17 -4.14 -38.82 -25.54
N TYR A 18 -4.59 -37.79 -24.85
CA TYR A 18 -5.09 -37.89 -23.50
C TYR A 18 -6.43 -38.61 -23.55
N GLY A 19 -6.69 -39.52 -22.58
CA GLY A 19 -8.00 -40.13 -22.45
C GLY A 19 -9.06 -39.03 -22.36
N GLN A 20 -10.06 -39.06 -23.24
CA GLN A 20 -11.18 -38.12 -23.18
C GLN A 20 -12.24 -38.68 -22.23
N ASN A 21 -12.64 -37.89 -21.24
CA ASN A 21 -13.68 -38.26 -20.27
C ASN A 21 -14.77 -37.19 -20.27
N ASN A 22 -15.94 -37.54 -20.81
CA ASN A 22 -17.02 -36.59 -21.02
C ASN A 22 -17.96 -36.56 -19.81
N TRP A 23 -18.34 -35.35 -19.40
CA TRP A 23 -19.36 -35.15 -18.37
C TRP A 23 -20.74 -35.49 -18.96
N THR A 24 -21.35 -36.57 -18.47
CA THR A 24 -22.69 -37.01 -18.88
C THR A 24 -23.79 -36.34 -18.04
N GLY A 25 -23.48 -35.97 -16.79
CA GLY A 25 -24.46 -35.40 -15.84
C GLY A 25 -25.68 -36.29 -15.61
N ALA A 26 -25.53 -37.60 -15.78
CA ALA A 26 -26.66 -38.54 -15.78
C ALA A 26 -27.23 -38.81 -14.38
N ALA A 27 -26.41 -38.72 -13.33
CA ALA A 27 -26.79 -39.09 -11.96
C ALA A 27 -27.01 -37.87 -11.06
N SER A 28 -26.10 -36.90 -11.09
CA SER A 28 -26.10 -35.77 -10.15
C SER A 28 -25.28 -34.59 -10.69
N THR A 29 -25.18 -33.50 -9.92
CA THR A 29 -24.25 -32.40 -10.23
C THR A 29 -22.86 -32.60 -9.63
N ASP A 30 -22.64 -33.64 -8.82
CA ASP A 30 -21.40 -33.81 -8.06
C ASP A 30 -20.26 -34.29 -8.97
N TRP A 31 -19.19 -33.48 -9.07
CA TRP A 31 -17.99 -33.82 -9.86
C TRP A 31 -17.40 -35.18 -9.46
N GLU A 32 -17.49 -35.54 -8.18
CA GLU A 32 -16.87 -36.75 -7.64
C GLU A 32 -17.69 -38.03 -7.88
N ASP A 33 -18.92 -37.92 -8.38
CA ASP A 33 -19.77 -39.06 -8.71
C ASP A 33 -19.35 -39.67 -10.05
N ASN A 34 -18.68 -40.82 -9.99
CA ASN A 34 -18.23 -41.61 -11.14
C ASN A 34 -19.33 -41.88 -12.19
N SER A 35 -20.60 -41.91 -11.77
CA SER A 35 -21.75 -42.16 -12.66
C SER A 35 -22.02 -41.00 -13.62
N ASN A 36 -21.45 -39.82 -13.36
CA ASN A 36 -21.54 -38.65 -14.24
C ASN A 36 -20.46 -38.61 -15.33
N TRP A 37 -19.60 -39.64 -15.44
CA TRP A 37 -18.44 -39.66 -16.32
C TRP A 37 -18.51 -40.78 -17.35
N SER A 38 -18.22 -40.48 -18.63
CA SER A 38 -18.28 -41.48 -19.70
C SER A 38 -17.30 -42.63 -19.53
N SER A 39 -16.18 -42.39 -18.84
CA SER A 39 -15.18 -43.41 -18.52
C SER A 39 -15.50 -44.20 -17.24
N GLY A 40 -16.60 -43.89 -16.55
CA GLY A 40 -17.01 -44.56 -15.30
C GLY A 40 -16.14 -44.22 -14.08
N HIS A 41 -15.31 -43.19 -14.17
CA HIS A 41 -14.51 -42.67 -13.06
C HIS A 41 -14.30 -41.16 -13.19
N THR A 42 -13.98 -40.49 -12.07
CA THR A 42 -13.57 -39.09 -12.04
C THR A 42 -12.30 -38.84 -12.89
N PRO A 43 -12.17 -37.69 -13.56
CA PRO A 43 -11.04 -37.44 -14.45
C PRO A 43 -9.69 -37.45 -13.73
N LEU A 44 -8.69 -37.98 -14.41
CA LEU A 44 -7.29 -37.91 -13.99
C LEU A 44 -6.62 -36.65 -14.52
N ALA A 45 -5.51 -36.24 -13.90
CA ALA A 45 -4.71 -35.08 -14.36
C ALA A 45 -4.15 -35.22 -15.79
N THR A 46 -4.16 -36.44 -16.34
CA THR A 46 -3.76 -36.75 -17.72
C THR A 46 -4.93 -36.83 -18.69
N GLU A 47 -6.17 -36.56 -18.27
CA GLU A 47 -7.35 -36.73 -19.11
C GLU A 47 -7.96 -35.40 -19.52
N SER A 48 -8.46 -35.35 -20.76
CA SER A 48 -9.18 -34.20 -21.27
C SER A 48 -10.67 -34.36 -20.97
N VAL A 49 -11.30 -33.29 -20.49
CA VAL A 49 -12.72 -33.28 -20.15
C VAL A 49 -13.51 -32.46 -21.16
N ILE A 50 -14.67 -32.96 -21.58
CA ILE A 50 -15.69 -32.16 -22.26
C ILE A 50 -16.91 -32.03 -21.35
N ILE A 51 -17.36 -30.79 -21.12
CA ILE A 51 -18.66 -30.50 -20.53
C ILE A 51 -19.58 -30.01 -21.64
N SER A 52 -20.69 -30.71 -21.84
CA SER A 52 -21.73 -30.36 -22.81
C SER A 52 -23.03 -29.93 -22.12
N ASN A 53 -24.01 -29.50 -22.91
CA ASN A 53 -25.34 -29.17 -22.39
C ASN A 53 -26.10 -30.44 -21.98
N VAL A 54 -25.99 -30.79 -20.71
CA VAL A 54 -26.66 -31.93 -20.07
C VAL A 54 -27.50 -31.44 -18.87
N PRO A 55 -28.50 -32.23 -18.40
CA PRO A 55 -29.43 -31.78 -17.36
C PRO A 55 -28.77 -31.35 -16.05
N ASN A 56 -27.79 -32.12 -15.55
CA ASN A 56 -27.04 -31.78 -14.35
C ASN A 56 -25.66 -31.26 -14.71
N GLN A 57 -25.46 -29.94 -14.62
CA GLN A 57 -24.16 -29.32 -14.86
C GLN A 57 -23.22 -29.53 -13.66
N PRO A 58 -21.91 -29.70 -13.87
CA PRO A 58 -20.98 -30.11 -12.81
C PRO A 58 -20.75 -29.03 -11.76
N VAL A 59 -20.63 -29.49 -10.51
CA VAL A 59 -20.30 -28.71 -9.32
C VAL A 59 -19.13 -29.39 -8.59
N ILE A 60 -18.05 -28.65 -8.39
CA ILE A 60 -16.91 -29.01 -7.56
C ILE A 60 -17.08 -28.31 -6.21
N SER A 61 -17.41 -29.08 -5.17
CA SER A 61 -17.66 -28.55 -3.81
C SER A 61 -16.62 -28.99 -2.77
N VAL A 62 -15.76 -29.95 -3.13
CA VAL A 62 -14.65 -30.49 -2.33
C VAL A 62 -13.33 -30.37 -3.09
N ALA A 63 -12.21 -30.43 -2.37
CA ALA A 63 -10.89 -30.36 -2.97
C ALA A 63 -10.52 -31.67 -3.66
N GLY A 64 -9.85 -31.60 -4.82
CA GLY A 64 -9.24 -32.77 -5.47
C GLY A 64 -9.52 -32.91 -6.96
N ALA A 65 -10.47 -32.17 -7.52
CA ALA A 65 -10.82 -32.23 -8.93
C ALA A 65 -9.62 -31.83 -9.83
N VAL A 66 -9.27 -32.70 -10.77
CA VAL A 66 -8.15 -32.52 -11.71
C VAL A 66 -8.50 -32.91 -13.14
N CYS A 67 -7.89 -32.26 -14.12
CA CYS A 67 -7.84 -32.75 -15.51
C CYS A 67 -6.69 -32.09 -16.29
N SER A 68 -6.30 -32.65 -17.44
CA SER A 68 -5.27 -32.06 -18.30
C SER A 68 -5.77 -30.81 -19.01
N GLN A 69 -7.00 -30.86 -19.50
CA GLN A 69 -7.69 -29.72 -20.11
C GLN A 69 -9.20 -29.92 -20.00
N ILE A 70 -9.93 -28.81 -20.04
CA ILE A 70 -11.39 -28.84 -20.10
C ILE A 70 -11.91 -28.01 -21.26
N VAL A 71 -12.87 -28.57 -21.99
CA VAL A 71 -13.61 -27.88 -23.05
C VAL A 71 -15.07 -27.78 -22.62
N MET A 72 -15.58 -26.55 -22.52
CA MET A 72 -17.00 -26.28 -22.35
C MET A 72 -17.60 -25.99 -23.74
N SER A 73 -18.40 -26.94 -24.21
CA SER A 73 -18.99 -26.91 -25.55
C SER A 73 -20.51 -26.85 -25.43
N ASN A 74 -21.08 -25.68 -25.77
CA ASN A 74 -22.52 -25.51 -25.83
C ASN A 74 -22.99 -25.34 -27.28
N SER A 75 -23.99 -26.09 -27.69
CA SER A 75 -24.58 -26.05 -29.03
C SER A 75 -26.10 -25.86 -29.01
N THR A 76 -26.71 -25.63 -27.84
CA THR A 76 -28.16 -25.53 -27.69
C THR A 76 -28.60 -24.06 -27.48
N PRO A 77 -29.36 -23.46 -28.40
CA PRO A 77 -29.92 -22.10 -28.25
C PRO A 77 -30.70 -21.91 -26.94
N GLY A 78 -30.50 -20.77 -26.28
CA GLY A 78 -31.18 -20.42 -25.03
C GLY A 78 -30.68 -21.18 -23.79
N SER A 79 -29.54 -21.87 -23.87
CA SER A 79 -29.00 -22.68 -22.78
C SER A 79 -27.66 -22.16 -22.27
N THR A 80 -27.22 -22.69 -21.13
CA THR A 80 -25.90 -22.41 -20.55
C THR A 80 -25.23 -23.72 -20.14
N VAL A 81 -24.01 -23.95 -20.65
CA VAL A 81 -23.09 -24.93 -20.10
C VAL A 81 -22.28 -24.24 -19.01
N SER A 82 -22.18 -24.85 -17.83
CA SER A 82 -21.42 -24.27 -16.75
C SER A 82 -20.69 -25.28 -15.89
N LEU A 83 -19.47 -24.93 -15.50
CA LEU A 83 -18.78 -25.58 -14.39
C LEU A 83 -18.85 -24.65 -13.18
N THR A 84 -19.32 -25.16 -12.04
CA THR A 84 -19.36 -24.40 -10.78
C THR A 84 -18.30 -24.91 -9.81
N VAL A 85 -17.50 -24.01 -9.24
CA VAL A 85 -16.53 -24.33 -8.17
C VAL A 85 -16.87 -23.51 -6.93
N THR A 86 -17.23 -24.17 -5.84
CA THR A 86 -17.80 -23.50 -4.65
C THR A 86 -17.41 -24.21 -3.35
N GLY A 87 -17.75 -23.64 -2.19
CA GLY A 87 -17.45 -24.22 -0.88
C GLY A 87 -15.95 -24.38 -0.68
N ALA A 88 -15.52 -25.60 -0.31
CA ALA A 88 -14.13 -26.01 -0.20
C ALA A 88 -13.56 -26.56 -1.52
N GLY A 89 -14.28 -26.38 -2.64
CA GLY A 89 -13.90 -26.85 -3.97
C GLY A 89 -12.54 -26.32 -4.40
N ILE A 90 -11.65 -27.24 -4.81
CA ILE A 90 -10.37 -26.91 -5.45
C ILE A 90 -10.29 -27.68 -6.75
N PHE A 91 -10.27 -26.95 -7.86
CA PHE A 91 -10.13 -27.47 -9.21
C PHE A 91 -8.75 -27.12 -9.77
N THR A 92 -7.97 -28.11 -10.22
CA THR A 92 -6.67 -27.90 -10.86
C THR A 92 -6.69 -28.43 -12.29
N VAL A 93 -6.36 -27.57 -13.25
CA VAL A 93 -6.48 -27.90 -14.68
C VAL A 93 -5.33 -27.32 -15.49
N GLY A 94 -4.93 -28.02 -16.56
CA GLY A 94 -3.91 -27.52 -17.47
C GLY A 94 -4.39 -26.32 -18.30
N ALA A 95 -5.55 -26.42 -18.96
CA ALA A 95 -6.14 -25.33 -19.71
C ALA A 95 -7.68 -25.39 -19.71
N ILE A 96 -8.33 -24.23 -19.83
CA ILE A 96 -9.79 -24.11 -19.98
C ILE A 96 -10.09 -23.52 -21.35
N THR A 97 -10.94 -24.17 -22.11
CA THR A 97 -11.47 -23.67 -23.39
C THR A 97 -12.99 -23.58 -23.31
N MET A 98 -13.54 -22.42 -23.65
CA MET A 98 -14.96 -22.23 -23.91
C MET A 98 -15.13 -21.96 -25.39
N ASP A 99 -15.90 -22.80 -26.07
CA ASP A 99 -16.07 -22.70 -27.52
C ASP A 99 -16.80 -21.43 -27.94
N ASP A 100 -16.51 -20.94 -29.14
CA ASP A 100 -17.35 -19.92 -29.77
C ASP A 100 -18.53 -20.60 -30.47
N THR A 101 -19.72 -20.30 -29.99
CA THR A 101 -20.97 -20.88 -30.45
C THR A 101 -21.59 -20.13 -31.64
N GLY A 102 -21.07 -18.94 -31.98
CA GLY A 102 -21.65 -18.07 -33.01
C GLY A 102 -22.97 -17.40 -32.60
N ASN A 103 -23.56 -17.74 -31.45
CA ASN A 103 -24.91 -17.36 -31.05
C ASN A 103 -24.95 -16.85 -29.60
N ASP A 104 -25.34 -15.58 -29.40
CA ASP A 104 -25.39 -14.91 -28.10
C ASP A 104 -26.38 -15.54 -27.08
N SER A 105 -27.25 -16.45 -27.51
CA SER A 105 -28.13 -17.23 -26.61
C SER A 105 -27.51 -18.54 -26.12
N VAL A 106 -26.29 -18.87 -26.56
CA VAL A 106 -25.61 -20.13 -26.26
C VAL A 106 -24.36 -19.82 -25.45
N ILE A 107 -24.44 -20.04 -24.13
CA ILE A 107 -23.46 -19.53 -23.18
C ILE A 107 -22.59 -20.66 -22.62
N CYS A 108 -21.29 -20.42 -22.49
CA CYS A 108 -20.38 -21.20 -21.65
C CYS A 108 -19.90 -20.33 -20.48
N SER A 109 -19.98 -20.87 -19.26
CA SER A 109 -19.71 -20.09 -18.05
C SER A 109 -18.90 -20.89 -17.02
N LEU A 110 -17.72 -20.38 -16.65
CA LEU A 110 -17.04 -20.83 -15.44
C LEU A 110 -17.57 -20.01 -14.25
N LYS A 111 -18.24 -20.67 -13.30
CA LYS A 111 -18.81 -20.03 -12.11
C LYS A 111 -17.96 -20.35 -10.89
N ILE A 112 -17.53 -19.31 -10.18
CA ILE A 112 -16.67 -19.46 -9.00
C ILE A 112 -17.36 -18.81 -7.79
N GLY A 113 -17.81 -19.65 -6.86
CA GLY A 113 -18.38 -19.25 -5.58
C GLY A 113 -17.29 -18.85 -4.60
N THR A 114 -17.07 -19.64 -3.56
CA THR A 114 -15.95 -19.48 -2.60
C THR A 114 -14.78 -20.43 -2.86
N GLY A 115 -14.87 -21.28 -3.88
CA GLY A 115 -13.83 -22.26 -4.20
C GLY A 115 -12.64 -21.65 -4.93
N THR A 116 -11.66 -22.50 -5.26
CA THR A 116 -10.43 -22.14 -5.95
C THR A 116 -10.28 -22.87 -7.28
N VAL A 117 -9.96 -22.14 -8.34
CA VAL A 117 -9.59 -22.69 -9.64
C VAL A 117 -8.12 -22.39 -9.92
N ASN A 118 -7.33 -23.42 -10.17
CA ASN A 118 -5.92 -23.34 -10.51
C ASN A 118 -5.74 -23.76 -11.97
N VAL A 119 -5.47 -22.80 -12.85
CA VAL A 119 -5.18 -23.06 -14.27
C VAL A 119 -3.67 -22.95 -14.48
N SER A 120 -2.97 -24.05 -14.77
CA SER A 120 -1.51 -23.98 -15.00
C SER A 120 -1.13 -23.37 -16.35
N GLY A 121 -2.07 -23.36 -17.30
CA GLY A 121 -1.94 -22.77 -18.63
C GLY A 121 -2.90 -21.60 -18.85
N SER A 122 -3.54 -21.57 -20.02
CA SER A 122 -4.40 -20.47 -20.47
C SER A 122 -5.90 -20.76 -20.28
N VAL A 123 -6.68 -19.67 -20.23
CA VAL A 123 -8.14 -19.71 -20.39
C VAL A 123 -8.51 -19.07 -21.72
N PHE A 124 -9.15 -19.84 -22.60
CA PHE A 124 -9.61 -19.39 -23.91
C PHE A 124 -11.14 -19.26 -23.89
N MET A 125 -11.65 -18.04 -23.83
CA MET A 125 -13.06 -17.71 -24.04
C MET A 125 -13.26 -17.26 -25.49
N ASN A 126 -13.40 -18.22 -26.41
CA ASN A 126 -13.34 -17.94 -27.85
C ASN A 126 -14.52 -17.09 -28.36
N GLY A 127 -15.67 -17.17 -27.71
CA GLY A 127 -16.83 -16.31 -27.95
C GLY A 127 -16.74 -14.92 -27.34
N SER A 128 -17.63 -14.04 -27.80
CA SER A 128 -17.88 -12.69 -27.27
C SER A 128 -18.26 -12.71 -25.77
N ALA A 129 -18.30 -11.52 -25.16
CA ALA A 129 -18.76 -11.29 -23.79
C ALA A 129 -20.17 -11.82 -23.49
N ASN A 130 -21.04 -11.91 -24.50
CA ASN A 130 -22.40 -12.44 -24.35
C ASN A 130 -22.44 -13.98 -24.34
N ARG A 131 -21.38 -14.62 -24.85
CA ARG A 131 -21.33 -16.07 -25.08
C ARG A 131 -20.44 -16.78 -24.07
N ASN A 132 -19.29 -16.20 -23.74
CA ASN A 132 -18.34 -16.82 -22.83
C ASN A 132 -18.03 -15.89 -21.66
N ASN A 133 -18.12 -16.43 -20.44
CA ASN A 133 -17.79 -15.66 -19.26
C ASN A 133 -17.15 -16.48 -18.15
N ILE A 134 -16.43 -15.77 -17.31
CA ILE A 134 -16.09 -16.18 -15.95
C ILE A 134 -16.96 -15.34 -15.02
N SER A 135 -17.65 -15.98 -14.08
CA SER A 135 -18.57 -15.31 -13.15
C SER A 135 -18.29 -15.70 -11.71
N PHE A 136 -17.88 -14.73 -10.91
CA PHE A 136 -17.77 -14.91 -9.47
C PHE A 136 -19.13 -14.69 -8.80
N THR A 137 -19.60 -15.71 -8.08
CA THR A 137 -20.80 -15.65 -7.24
C THR A 137 -20.45 -15.52 -5.75
N GLY A 138 -19.16 -15.53 -5.41
CA GLY A 138 -18.63 -15.29 -4.07
C GLY A 138 -17.16 -14.87 -4.12
N ALA A 139 -16.48 -14.90 -2.96
CA ALA A 139 -15.10 -14.47 -2.79
C ALA A 139 -14.06 -15.55 -3.17
N GLY A 140 -14.35 -16.37 -4.18
CA GLY A 140 -13.46 -17.44 -4.64
C GLY A 140 -12.23 -16.91 -5.38
N THR A 141 -11.34 -17.82 -5.75
CA THR A 141 -10.05 -17.49 -6.37
C THR A 141 -9.88 -18.17 -7.72
N LEU A 142 -9.37 -17.42 -8.69
CA LEU A 142 -8.90 -17.92 -10.00
C LEU A 142 -7.42 -17.63 -10.17
N ASN A 143 -6.58 -18.66 -10.12
CA ASN A 143 -5.15 -18.59 -10.39
C ASN A 143 -4.87 -18.92 -11.86
N ILE A 144 -4.12 -18.06 -12.56
CA ILE A 144 -3.84 -18.16 -13.99
C ILE A 144 -2.33 -18.25 -14.22
N GLY A 145 -1.88 -19.41 -14.73
CA GLY A 145 -0.50 -19.67 -15.07
C GLY A 145 -0.02 -18.93 -16.32
N PHE A 146 -0.87 -18.79 -17.36
CA PHE A 146 -0.56 -18.05 -18.60
C PHE A 146 -1.44 -16.82 -18.78
N SER A 147 -2.50 -16.84 -19.59
CA SER A 147 -3.35 -15.64 -19.79
C SER A 147 -4.80 -16.02 -20.05
N ILE A 148 -5.68 -15.04 -19.91
CA ILE A 148 -7.10 -15.15 -20.25
C ILE A 148 -7.32 -14.43 -21.58
N TYR A 149 -8.02 -15.06 -22.51
CA TYR A 149 -8.31 -14.53 -23.85
C TYR A 149 -9.80 -14.50 -24.11
N GLY A 150 -10.33 -13.36 -24.58
CA GLY A 150 -11.73 -13.18 -24.99
C GLY A 150 -12.75 -13.14 -23.84
N GLY A 151 -14.03 -13.28 -24.17
CA GLY A 151 -15.14 -13.35 -23.21
C GLY A 151 -15.34 -12.13 -22.29
N ALA A 152 -16.02 -12.36 -21.16
CA ALA A 152 -16.29 -11.39 -20.11
C ALA A 152 -15.94 -11.92 -18.71
N LEU A 153 -15.69 -11.00 -17.79
CA LEU A 153 -15.56 -11.27 -16.36
C LEU A 153 -16.68 -10.54 -15.59
N SER A 154 -17.51 -11.30 -14.89
CA SER A 154 -18.35 -10.78 -13.81
C SER A 154 -17.61 -11.00 -12.49
N ALA A 155 -16.93 -9.95 -12.00
CA ALA A 155 -15.93 -10.11 -10.95
C ALA A 155 -16.49 -10.38 -9.55
N GLY A 156 -17.76 -10.07 -9.28
CA GLY A 156 -18.36 -10.25 -7.95
C GLY A 156 -17.47 -9.67 -6.84
N THR A 157 -17.13 -10.48 -5.85
CA THR A 157 -16.10 -10.19 -4.83
C THR A 157 -14.85 -11.06 -4.97
N GLY A 158 -14.70 -11.73 -6.11
CA GLY A 158 -13.65 -12.72 -6.36
C GLY A 158 -12.25 -12.14 -6.51
N LEU A 159 -11.27 -13.03 -6.45
CA LEU A 159 -9.87 -12.78 -6.70
C LEU A 159 -9.43 -13.44 -8.01
N VAL A 160 -8.80 -12.66 -8.89
CA VAL A 160 -8.02 -13.19 -10.01
C VAL A 160 -6.55 -12.98 -9.72
N ASN A 161 -5.74 -14.03 -9.86
CA ASN A 161 -4.30 -14.00 -9.61
C ASN A 161 -3.54 -14.46 -10.85
N TYR A 162 -2.73 -13.56 -11.42
CA TYR A 162 -1.81 -13.89 -12.50
C TYR A 162 -0.45 -14.27 -11.90
N ASN A 163 -0.13 -15.56 -11.89
CA ASN A 163 0.90 -16.13 -11.03
C ASN A 163 2.09 -16.79 -11.77
N SER A 164 2.31 -16.47 -13.05
CA SER A 164 3.38 -17.10 -13.82
C SER A 164 4.77 -16.79 -13.26
N THR A 165 5.62 -17.82 -13.24
CA THR A 165 7.05 -17.75 -12.94
C THR A 165 7.93 -17.96 -14.17
N THR A 166 7.35 -18.37 -15.30
CA THR A 166 8.08 -18.79 -16.50
C THR A 166 7.72 -18.01 -17.75
N GLN A 167 6.53 -17.40 -17.81
CA GLN A 167 6.04 -16.67 -18.97
C GLN A 167 5.53 -15.28 -18.61
N GLN A 168 5.79 -14.29 -19.48
CA GLN A 168 5.11 -13.00 -19.40
C GLN A 168 3.61 -13.19 -19.66
N GLN A 169 2.76 -12.53 -18.86
CA GLN A 169 1.30 -12.64 -19.00
C GLN A 169 0.72 -11.32 -19.49
N ASN A 170 -0.29 -11.40 -20.33
CA ASN A 170 -1.15 -10.26 -20.64
C ASN A 170 -2.31 -10.27 -19.65
N ILE A 171 -2.45 -9.20 -18.87
CA ILE A 171 -3.61 -9.03 -18.00
C ILE A 171 -4.81 -8.73 -18.90
N ALA A 172 -5.85 -9.54 -18.81
CA ALA A 172 -7.03 -9.37 -19.65
C ALA A 172 -7.76 -8.08 -19.29
N SER A 173 -8.28 -7.38 -20.29
CA SER A 173 -9.00 -6.12 -20.13
C SER A 173 -10.38 -6.32 -19.51
N PHE A 174 -10.42 -6.41 -18.18
CA PHE A 174 -11.65 -6.52 -17.39
C PHE A 174 -11.68 -5.53 -16.22
N THR A 175 -12.88 -5.34 -15.67
CA THR A 175 -13.05 -4.78 -14.34
C THR A 175 -12.97 -5.90 -13.30
N TYR A 176 -11.87 -5.94 -12.57
CA TYR A 176 -11.62 -6.86 -11.47
C TYR A 176 -12.17 -6.30 -10.16
N TYR A 177 -12.57 -7.19 -9.25
CA TYR A 177 -12.76 -6.81 -7.86
C TYR A 177 -11.40 -6.86 -7.15
N ASN A 178 -10.86 -8.04 -6.88
CA ASN A 178 -9.48 -8.20 -6.44
C ASN A 178 -8.60 -8.75 -7.56
N LEU A 179 -7.41 -8.18 -7.73
CA LEU A 179 -6.41 -8.60 -8.71
C LEU A 179 -5.04 -8.73 -8.02
N THR A 180 -4.50 -9.94 -8.00
CA THR A 180 -3.13 -10.21 -7.53
C THR A 180 -2.19 -10.41 -8.71
N ILE A 181 -1.03 -9.79 -8.63
CA ILE A 181 0.11 -10.01 -9.51
C ILE A 181 1.20 -10.74 -8.71
N SER A 182 1.36 -12.04 -8.96
CA SER A 182 2.31 -12.89 -8.24
C SER A 182 3.25 -13.64 -9.20
N GLY A 183 4.05 -14.55 -8.65
CA GLY A 183 5.13 -15.21 -9.38
C GLY A 183 6.34 -14.30 -9.55
N SER A 184 7.02 -14.38 -10.70
CA SER A 184 8.29 -13.69 -10.93
C SER A 184 8.42 -12.98 -12.27
N THR A 185 7.46 -13.14 -13.17
CA THR A 185 7.52 -12.52 -14.51
C THR A 185 6.86 -11.15 -14.56
N SER A 186 7.24 -10.36 -15.57
CA SER A 186 6.50 -9.17 -15.97
C SER A 186 5.07 -9.51 -16.40
N LYS A 187 4.11 -8.67 -16.02
CA LYS A 187 2.73 -8.72 -16.51
C LYS A 187 2.40 -7.43 -17.26
N LEU A 188 1.86 -7.58 -18.46
CA LEU A 188 1.50 -6.46 -19.32
C LEU A 188 0.08 -5.98 -18.98
N VAL A 189 -0.01 -4.72 -18.54
CA VAL A 189 -1.27 -4.06 -18.17
C VAL A 189 -1.70 -3.12 -19.29
N ASN A 190 -2.88 -3.37 -19.87
CA ASN A 190 -3.53 -2.45 -20.79
C ASN A 190 -4.40 -1.46 -19.99
N THR A 191 -3.88 -0.26 -19.77
CA THR A 191 -4.47 0.73 -18.83
C THR A 191 -5.90 1.14 -19.16
N ALA A 192 -6.30 1.11 -20.45
CA ALA A 192 -7.65 1.45 -20.88
C ALA A 192 -8.70 0.38 -20.52
N GLY A 193 -8.26 -0.85 -20.23
CA GLY A 193 -9.16 -2.00 -20.05
C GLY A 193 -9.02 -2.74 -18.72
N VAL A 194 -7.96 -2.50 -17.95
CA VAL A 194 -7.75 -3.15 -16.65
C VAL A 194 -8.15 -2.18 -15.54
N ILE A 195 -9.29 -2.46 -14.89
CA ILE A 195 -9.82 -1.67 -13.77
C ILE A 195 -9.84 -2.56 -12.52
N VAL A 196 -9.46 -2.02 -11.35
CA VAL A 196 -9.51 -2.75 -10.08
C VAL A 196 -10.35 -1.98 -9.08
N ASN A 197 -11.45 -2.56 -8.59
CA ASN A 197 -12.38 -1.91 -7.66
C ASN A 197 -12.13 -2.25 -6.17
N GLY A 198 -11.48 -3.37 -5.90
CA GLY A 198 -11.10 -3.86 -4.58
C GLY A 198 -9.60 -3.66 -4.36
N VAL A 199 -8.84 -4.74 -4.19
CA VAL A 199 -7.40 -4.69 -3.94
C VAL A 199 -6.62 -5.06 -5.20
N PHE A 200 -5.66 -4.22 -5.59
CA PHE A 200 -4.59 -4.59 -6.51
C PHE A 200 -3.35 -4.97 -5.67
N SER A 201 -3.02 -6.25 -5.61
CA SER A 201 -1.93 -6.77 -4.76
C SER A 201 -0.69 -7.10 -5.60
N MET A 202 0.45 -6.56 -5.19
CA MET A 202 1.78 -6.91 -5.72
C MET A 202 2.46 -7.92 -4.81
N GLU A 203 2.65 -9.13 -5.33
CA GLU A 203 3.18 -10.28 -4.59
C GLU A 203 4.36 -10.91 -5.33
N GLY A 204 5.10 -11.77 -4.62
CA GLY A 204 6.32 -12.39 -5.15
C GLY A 204 7.31 -11.34 -5.68
N THR A 205 7.91 -11.62 -6.83
CA THR A 205 8.86 -10.72 -7.51
C THR A 205 8.33 -10.24 -8.87
N ALA A 206 7.05 -10.47 -9.18
CA ALA A 206 6.45 -10.06 -10.43
C ALA A 206 6.35 -8.52 -10.55
N THR A 207 6.46 -8.03 -11.78
CA THR A 207 6.36 -6.60 -12.12
C THR A 207 5.17 -6.34 -13.03
N VAL A 208 4.70 -5.10 -13.08
CA VAL A 208 3.71 -4.65 -14.08
C VAL A 208 4.29 -3.58 -14.99
N SER A 209 3.82 -3.53 -16.24
CA SER A 209 4.25 -2.51 -17.21
C SER A 209 3.62 -1.14 -17.00
N ALA A 210 2.49 -1.07 -16.30
CA ALA A 210 1.75 0.15 -15.99
C ALA A 210 0.81 -0.10 -14.79
N ALA A 211 0.33 0.96 -14.15
CA ALA A 211 -0.75 0.85 -13.18
C ALA A 211 -2.07 0.42 -13.84
N PRO A 212 -2.91 -0.38 -13.16
CA PRO A 212 -4.32 -0.49 -13.54
C PRO A 212 -5.04 0.85 -13.29
N THR A 213 -6.23 0.99 -13.84
CA THR A 213 -7.15 2.05 -13.42
C THR A 213 -7.74 1.65 -12.06
N TYR A 214 -7.44 2.41 -11.01
CA TYR A 214 -8.01 2.18 -9.69
C TYR A 214 -9.44 2.73 -9.61
N GLY A 215 -10.38 1.88 -9.18
CA GLY A 215 -11.71 2.31 -8.77
C GLY A 215 -11.65 3.20 -7.53
N SER A 216 -12.69 3.99 -7.29
CA SER A 216 -12.71 4.99 -6.20
C SER A 216 -12.48 4.38 -4.82
N ALA A 217 -12.97 3.16 -4.58
CA ALA A 217 -12.82 2.42 -3.33
C ALA A 217 -11.68 1.39 -3.37
N ALA A 218 -10.76 1.47 -4.32
CA ALA A 218 -9.69 0.51 -4.46
C ALA A 218 -8.50 0.77 -3.52
N ALA A 219 -7.64 -0.24 -3.35
CA ALA A 219 -6.35 -0.14 -2.69
C ALA A 219 -5.23 -0.70 -3.57
N LEU A 220 -4.02 -0.17 -3.39
CA LEU A 220 -2.79 -0.85 -3.79
C LEU A 220 -2.20 -1.53 -2.54
N GLU A 221 -1.90 -2.82 -2.63
CA GLU A 221 -1.26 -3.58 -1.56
C GLU A 221 0.08 -4.16 -2.02
N TYR A 222 1.08 -4.08 -1.15
CA TYR A 222 2.32 -4.84 -1.28
C TYR A 222 2.33 -5.97 -0.26
N TYR A 223 2.22 -7.20 -0.74
CA TYR A 223 2.22 -8.41 0.08
C TYR A 223 3.31 -9.38 -0.38
N THR A 224 4.57 -8.98 -0.17
CA THR A 224 5.74 -9.80 -0.53
C THR A 224 6.71 -9.95 0.64
N THR A 225 7.35 -11.11 0.74
CA THR A 225 8.43 -11.39 1.70
C THR A 225 9.80 -10.97 1.16
N THR A 226 9.92 -10.80 -0.16
CA THR A 226 11.17 -10.41 -0.81
C THR A 226 11.18 -8.90 -1.00
N PRO A 227 12.25 -8.19 -0.60
CA PRO A 227 12.37 -6.77 -0.86
C PRO A 227 12.18 -6.43 -2.34
N ARG A 228 11.48 -5.33 -2.62
CA ARG A 228 11.24 -4.86 -3.98
C ARG A 228 11.13 -3.36 -4.05
N THR A 229 11.46 -2.81 -5.21
CA THR A 229 11.13 -1.43 -5.56
C THR A 229 9.69 -1.38 -6.05
N ALA A 230 8.93 -0.40 -5.58
CA ALA A 230 7.63 -0.03 -6.13
C ALA A 230 7.80 0.33 -7.61
N GLY A 231 6.90 -0.14 -8.45
CA GLY A 231 6.89 0.15 -9.88
C GLY A 231 5.80 1.16 -10.26
N PRO A 232 5.39 1.14 -11.55
CA PRO A 232 4.40 2.07 -12.06
C PRO A 232 3.01 1.89 -11.43
N GLU A 233 2.76 0.77 -10.71
CA GLU A 233 1.52 0.55 -9.99
C GLU A 233 1.24 1.60 -8.90
N TRP A 234 2.28 2.17 -8.30
CA TRP A 234 2.12 3.21 -7.28
C TRP A 234 2.08 4.59 -7.94
N VAL A 235 0.90 4.94 -8.45
CA VAL A 235 0.62 6.25 -9.05
C VAL A 235 0.74 7.39 -8.03
N THR A 236 1.14 8.57 -8.50
CA THR A 236 1.32 9.76 -7.66
C THR A 236 0.64 10.98 -8.31
N PRO A 237 -0.34 11.63 -7.64
CA PRO A 237 -0.91 11.24 -6.35
C PRO A 237 -1.74 9.93 -6.45
N PHE A 238 -1.73 9.12 -5.39
CA PHE A 238 -2.67 8.00 -5.25
C PHE A 238 -4.02 8.50 -4.75
N THR A 239 -5.10 8.17 -5.47
CA THR A 239 -6.42 8.82 -5.32
C THR A 239 -7.51 7.93 -4.73
N ALA A 240 -7.36 6.61 -4.80
CA ALA A 240 -8.40 5.69 -4.33
C ALA A 240 -8.46 5.65 -2.80
N THR A 241 -9.66 5.61 -2.23
CA THR A 241 -9.91 5.97 -0.82
C THR A 241 -9.37 4.98 0.20
N ARG A 242 -9.09 3.73 -0.18
CA ARG A 242 -8.42 2.76 0.71
C ARG A 242 -6.91 2.92 0.72
N GLY A 243 -6.36 3.74 -0.17
CA GLY A 243 -4.96 4.13 -0.14
C GLY A 243 -3.97 3.04 -0.54
N VAL A 244 -2.73 3.20 -0.07
CA VAL A 244 -1.64 2.25 -0.29
C VAL A 244 -1.32 1.53 1.01
N ILE A 245 -1.15 0.21 0.94
CA ILE A 245 -0.93 -0.67 2.09
C ILE A 245 0.35 -1.47 1.90
N ILE A 246 1.26 -1.40 2.86
CA ILE A 246 2.44 -2.26 2.95
C ILE A 246 2.15 -3.33 4.01
N SER A 247 1.94 -4.58 3.59
CA SER A 247 1.34 -5.62 4.45
C SER A 247 2.28 -6.72 4.92
N ASN A 248 3.45 -6.91 4.30
CA ASN A 248 4.33 -8.05 4.56
C ASN A 248 5.79 -7.59 4.82
N THR A 249 6.65 -8.54 5.16
CA THR A 249 8.00 -8.36 5.72
C THR A 249 9.06 -7.92 4.71
N GLY A 250 8.84 -8.13 3.41
CA GLY A 250 9.76 -7.64 2.39
C GLY A 250 9.74 -6.11 2.35
N ALA A 251 10.91 -5.47 2.47
CA ALA A 251 11.01 -4.03 2.40
C ALA A 251 10.57 -3.51 1.02
N ILE A 252 9.68 -2.51 1.03
CA ILE A 252 9.25 -1.82 -0.19
C ILE A 252 10.03 -0.52 -0.31
N THR A 253 10.70 -0.30 -1.43
CA THR A 253 11.42 0.94 -1.71
C THR A 253 10.68 1.75 -2.76
N THR A 254 10.40 3.03 -2.51
CA THR A 254 9.80 3.90 -3.54
C THR A 254 10.78 4.15 -4.69
N ASP A 255 10.27 4.32 -5.91
CA ASP A 255 11.03 4.61 -7.14
C ASP A 255 11.08 6.10 -7.51
N SER A 256 10.33 6.91 -6.76
CA SER A 256 10.07 8.31 -7.04
C SER A 256 9.45 8.95 -5.80
N ASN A 257 9.32 10.28 -5.82
CA ASN A 257 8.50 11.00 -4.84
C ASN A 257 7.07 10.43 -4.85
N LYS A 258 6.53 10.08 -3.68
CA LYS A 258 5.17 9.53 -3.55
C LYS A 258 4.25 10.48 -2.80
N ALA A 259 3.07 10.72 -3.36
CA ALA A 259 2.03 11.52 -2.72
C ALA A 259 0.72 10.75 -2.67
N MET A 260 -0.02 10.96 -1.58
CA MET A 260 -1.44 10.60 -1.48
C MET A 260 -2.29 11.83 -1.80
N SER A 261 -3.52 11.64 -2.31
CA SER A 261 -4.52 12.70 -2.36
C SER A 261 -5.07 13.03 -0.98
N ASP A 262 -5.79 14.15 -0.88
CA ASP A 262 -6.45 14.58 0.36
C ASP A 262 -7.36 13.48 0.91
N ASN A 263 -7.21 13.18 2.21
CA ASN A 263 -7.92 12.12 2.93
C ASN A 263 -7.66 10.68 2.45
N VAL A 264 -6.66 10.45 1.58
CA VAL A 264 -6.24 9.11 1.17
C VAL A 264 -5.12 8.61 2.09
N PRO A 265 -5.26 7.43 2.74
CA PRO A 265 -4.29 6.97 3.71
C PRO A 265 -3.06 6.30 3.08
N LEU A 266 -1.95 6.31 3.81
CA LEU A 266 -0.84 5.36 3.64
C LEU A 266 -0.75 4.49 4.89
N THR A 267 -0.79 3.18 4.71
CA THR A 267 -0.74 2.21 5.81
C THR A 267 0.50 1.34 5.70
N ILE A 268 1.25 1.21 6.80
CA ILE A 268 2.34 0.24 6.96
C ILE A 268 1.95 -0.67 8.11
N ASN A 269 1.73 -1.95 7.83
CA ASN A 269 1.31 -2.93 8.81
C ASN A 269 2.46 -3.40 9.70
N ASN A 270 2.11 -4.04 10.81
CA ASN A 270 3.10 -4.60 11.73
C ASN A 270 4.04 -5.59 11.02
N GLY A 271 5.34 -5.42 11.25
CA GLY A 271 6.40 -6.21 10.60
C GLY A 271 6.73 -5.79 9.16
N ALA A 272 6.02 -4.82 8.58
CA ALA A 272 6.31 -4.30 7.25
C ALA A 272 7.29 -3.10 7.29
N THR A 273 8.02 -2.89 6.19
CA THR A 273 8.99 -1.79 6.06
C THR A 273 8.80 -1.04 4.74
N LEU A 274 8.75 0.29 4.80
CA LEU A 274 8.80 1.20 3.66
C LEU A 274 10.09 2.04 3.72
N LEU A 275 10.77 2.14 2.58
CA LEU A 275 11.97 2.95 2.35
C LEU A 275 11.72 3.98 1.24
N THR A 276 12.25 5.20 1.37
CA THR A 276 12.08 6.26 0.36
C THR A 276 13.33 6.51 -0.48
N GLY A 277 14.04 5.43 -0.81
CA GLY A 277 15.33 5.45 -1.50
C GLY A 277 16.25 4.35 -0.99
N THR A 278 17.51 4.41 -1.39
CA THR A 278 18.60 3.54 -0.89
C THR A 278 19.68 4.41 -0.28
N ASP A 279 20.09 4.08 0.95
CA ASP A 279 21.19 4.62 1.78
C ASP A 279 21.95 5.89 1.33
N ILE A 280 22.21 6.76 2.30
CA ILE A 280 22.82 8.09 2.18
C ILE A 280 24.25 7.97 1.66
N GLY A 281 24.45 8.32 0.40
CA GLY A 281 25.78 8.46 -0.19
C GLY A 281 25.88 7.97 -1.63
N THR A 282 24.96 7.11 -2.09
CA THR A 282 25.00 6.56 -3.45
C THR A 282 23.66 6.51 -4.19
N GLY A 283 22.55 6.85 -3.52
CA GLY A 283 21.19 6.71 -4.06
C GLY A 283 20.39 8.00 -4.24
N PHE A 284 19.23 7.87 -4.90
CA PHE A 284 18.21 8.93 -4.96
C PHE A 284 17.36 8.91 -3.69
N ASN A 285 17.17 10.09 -3.09
CA ASN A 285 16.31 10.29 -1.94
C ASN A 285 14.96 10.84 -2.42
N TYR A 286 13.89 10.11 -2.12
CA TYR A 286 12.54 10.46 -2.52
C TYR A 286 11.73 10.98 -1.34
N ASN A 287 10.93 12.00 -1.63
CA ASN A 287 10.06 12.64 -0.67
C ASN A 287 8.72 11.90 -0.52
N LEU A 288 8.11 11.99 0.65
CA LEU A 288 6.74 11.54 0.91
C LEU A 288 5.82 12.72 1.21
N TYR A 289 4.62 12.70 0.64
CA TYR A 289 3.60 13.72 0.85
C TYR A 289 2.34 13.10 1.44
N PHE A 290 2.09 13.37 2.72
CA PHE A 290 0.91 12.92 3.45
C PHE A 290 -0.20 13.97 3.38
N ARG A 291 -1.28 13.66 2.67
CA ARG A 291 -2.51 14.46 2.58
C ARG A 291 -3.74 13.80 3.20
N GLY A 292 -3.62 12.53 3.56
CA GLY A 292 -4.54 11.80 4.44
C GLY A 292 -3.79 11.17 5.61
N ASP A 293 -4.44 10.27 6.33
CA ASP A 293 -3.82 9.63 7.49
C ASP A 293 -2.56 8.83 7.11
N PHE A 294 -1.53 8.91 7.94
CA PHE A 294 -0.39 8.00 7.88
C PHE A 294 -0.51 7.02 9.05
N ILE A 295 -0.82 5.76 8.75
CA ILE A 295 -1.01 4.70 9.73
C ILE A 295 0.25 3.85 9.72
N ASN A 296 1.12 4.03 10.72
CA ASN A 296 2.37 3.27 10.80
C ASN A 296 2.40 2.34 12.01
N ASN A 297 2.13 1.06 11.77
CA ASN A 297 2.33 -0.03 12.72
C ASN A 297 3.63 -0.80 12.44
N GLY A 298 4.35 -0.47 11.36
CA GLY A 298 5.62 -1.07 10.98
C GLY A 298 6.76 -0.05 11.03
N ILE A 299 7.62 -0.08 10.01
CA ILE A 299 8.80 0.78 9.91
C ILE A 299 8.70 1.66 8.67
N LEU A 300 8.90 2.97 8.85
CA LEU A 300 9.23 3.90 7.77
C LEU A 300 10.61 4.49 8.06
N ILE A 301 11.54 4.27 7.12
CA ILE A 301 12.81 5.00 7.03
C ILE A 301 12.74 5.86 5.78
N SER A 302 12.68 7.17 5.96
CA SER A 302 12.73 8.11 4.85
C SER A 302 14.15 8.66 4.67
N TYR A 303 14.62 8.72 3.44
CA TYR A 303 15.88 9.40 3.09
C TYR A 303 15.64 10.77 2.46
N GLY A 304 14.39 11.10 2.12
CA GLY A 304 13.96 12.40 1.63
C GLY A 304 13.13 13.16 2.66
N ASP A 305 12.64 14.34 2.28
CA ASP A 305 11.77 15.13 3.14
C ASP A 305 10.38 14.48 3.27
N VAL A 306 9.79 14.62 4.44
CA VAL A 306 8.39 14.23 4.69
C VAL A 306 7.52 15.49 4.79
N PHE A 307 6.54 15.61 3.90
CA PHE A 307 5.59 16.71 3.85
C PHE A 307 4.25 16.28 4.44
N ILE A 308 3.79 17.00 5.46
CA ILE A 308 2.45 16.91 6.02
C ILE A 308 1.65 18.09 5.46
N GLU A 309 0.76 17.84 4.51
CA GLU A 309 0.08 18.87 3.72
C GLU A 309 -1.37 18.51 3.38
N GLY A 310 -1.98 19.23 2.44
CA GLY A 310 -3.38 19.04 2.06
C GLY A 310 -4.38 19.72 3.01
N THR A 311 -5.67 19.47 2.76
CA THR A 311 -6.79 20.18 3.38
C THR A 311 -7.65 19.31 4.31
N ALA A 312 -7.22 18.08 4.61
CA ALA A 312 -7.89 17.23 5.59
C ALA A 312 -8.05 17.97 6.94
N SER A 313 -9.30 18.06 7.43
CA SER A 313 -9.65 18.78 8.66
C SER A 313 -8.99 18.18 9.89
N ILE A 314 -8.91 16.85 9.93
CA ILE A 314 -8.22 16.05 10.93
C ILE A 314 -7.35 15.04 10.18
N GLN A 315 -6.11 14.88 10.63
CA GLN A 315 -5.17 13.92 10.08
C GLN A 315 -4.38 13.27 11.24
N SER A 316 -4.30 11.95 11.25
CA SER A 316 -3.47 11.19 12.19
C SER A 316 -2.18 10.78 11.51
N ILE A 317 -1.04 11.04 12.15
CA ILE A 317 0.28 10.76 11.60
C ILE A 317 1.04 9.82 12.53
N GLY A 318 1.28 8.59 12.09
CA GLY A 318 2.15 7.63 12.76
C GLY A 318 3.60 8.10 12.83
N GLY A 319 4.39 7.45 13.69
CA GLY A 319 5.80 7.79 13.87
C GLY A 319 6.65 7.37 12.67
N PHE A 320 7.80 8.00 12.49
CA PHE A 320 8.75 7.66 11.43
C PHE A 320 10.14 8.24 11.73
N THR A 321 11.15 7.71 11.05
CA THR A 321 12.52 8.23 11.10
C THR A 321 12.90 8.77 9.72
N ILE A 322 13.52 9.94 9.69
CA ILE A 322 14.20 10.49 8.52
C ILE A 322 15.70 10.45 8.77
N GLU A 323 16.45 9.86 7.85
CA GLU A 323 17.91 9.81 7.89
C GLU A 323 18.51 10.78 6.87
N GLY A 324 19.80 11.11 7.01
CA GLY A 324 20.54 11.87 5.99
C GLY A 324 20.30 13.38 6.00
N GLY A 325 19.80 13.89 7.12
CA GLY A 325 19.61 15.32 7.36
C GLY A 325 18.37 15.94 6.70
N ALA A 326 17.55 15.14 6.01
CA ALA A 326 16.24 15.60 5.52
C ALA A 326 15.27 15.86 6.69
N GLY A 327 14.21 16.63 6.42
CA GLY A 327 13.36 17.19 7.47
C GLY A 327 11.88 16.93 7.32
N VAL A 328 11.15 17.34 8.36
CA VAL A 328 9.69 17.34 8.38
C VAL A 328 9.17 18.72 8.02
N HIS A 329 8.22 18.75 7.08
CA HIS A 329 7.60 19.98 6.60
C HIS A 329 6.09 19.96 6.87
N MET A 330 5.62 20.83 7.76
CA MET A 330 4.19 21.12 7.87
C MET A 330 3.81 22.21 6.86
N ARG A 331 2.94 21.87 5.90
CA ARG A 331 2.43 22.77 4.84
C ARG A 331 0.90 22.76 4.70
N LYS A 332 0.17 22.16 5.64
CA LYS A 332 -1.30 22.17 5.65
C LYS A 332 -1.82 23.60 5.59
N THR A 333 -2.85 23.83 4.79
CA THR A 333 -3.48 25.16 4.67
C THR A 333 -4.69 25.33 5.57
N ILE A 334 -5.24 24.24 6.09
CA ILE A 334 -6.31 24.19 7.09
C ILE A 334 -6.18 22.92 7.95
N GLY A 335 -6.98 22.84 9.01
CA GLY A 335 -7.12 21.63 9.80
C GLY A 335 -5.88 21.31 10.65
N THR A 336 -5.93 20.15 11.30
CA THR A 336 -4.90 19.71 12.25
C THR A 336 -4.36 18.34 11.88
N ALA A 337 -3.05 18.23 11.71
CA ALA A 337 -2.34 16.95 11.77
C ALA A 337 -1.85 16.69 13.19
N THR A 338 -2.13 15.51 13.73
CA THR A 338 -1.72 15.11 15.07
C THR A 338 -0.77 13.92 14.99
N LEU A 339 0.43 14.06 15.55
CA LEU A 339 1.38 12.96 15.69
C LEU A 339 0.86 11.93 16.70
N LYS A 340 0.94 10.65 16.34
CA LYS A 340 0.48 9.52 17.17
C LYS A 340 1.63 8.72 17.77
N ASN A 341 2.84 8.87 17.25
CA ASN A 341 4.05 8.28 17.82
C ASN A 341 5.25 9.22 17.61
N ASN A 342 6.39 8.85 18.19
CA ASN A 342 7.64 9.59 18.10
C ASN A 342 8.08 9.76 16.64
N ILE A 343 8.71 10.91 16.35
CA ILE A 343 9.37 11.14 15.06
C ILE A 343 10.82 11.55 15.32
N ALA A 344 11.71 11.15 14.41
CA ALA A 344 13.09 11.58 14.38
C ALA A 344 13.42 12.10 12.98
N ALA A 345 14.03 13.27 12.86
CA ALA A 345 14.42 13.84 11.58
C ALA A 345 15.57 14.83 11.75
N GLY A 346 16.06 15.41 10.64
CA GLY A 346 17.09 16.42 10.73
C GLY A 346 16.58 17.75 11.29
N PHE A 347 15.48 18.26 10.73
CA PHE A 347 14.90 19.54 11.12
C PHE A 347 13.36 19.52 11.06
N LEU A 348 12.72 20.47 11.74
CA LEU A 348 11.28 20.75 11.64
C LEU A 348 11.02 22.09 10.98
N ARG A 349 10.20 22.12 9.92
CA ARG A 349 9.75 23.36 9.28
C ARG A 349 8.23 23.50 9.34
N ILE A 350 7.77 24.65 9.84
CA ILE A 350 6.35 25.00 9.94
C ILE A 350 6.04 26.13 8.96
N ASN A 351 5.36 25.78 7.87
CA ASN A 351 5.06 26.69 6.75
C ASN A 351 3.69 26.42 6.08
N GLY A 352 2.65 26.27 6.89
CA GLY A 352 1.28 26.01 6.43
C GLY A 352 0.31 27.06 6.94
N ILE A 353 0.04 28.13 6.18
CA ILE A 353 -0.89 29.20 6.60
C ILE A 353 -2.26 28.58 6.88
N GLY A 354 -2.74 28.66 8.12
CA GLY A 354 -4.06 28.13 8.54
C GLY A 354 -4.06 26.67 9.01
N GLY A 355 -2.97 25.92 8.77
CA GLY A 355 -2.80 24.56 9.28
C GLY A 355 -2.16 24.50 10.66
N THR A 356 -2.41 23.40 11.38
CA THR A 356 -1.78 23.07 12.66
C THR A 356 -1.08 21.71 12.59
N LEU A 357 0.15 21.61 13.11
CA LEU A 357 0.76 20.35 13.53
C LEU A 357 0.73 20.27 15.05
N ASN A 358 0.03 19.27 15.58
CA ASN A 358 -0.03 18.94 16.99
C ASN A 358 0.92 17.77 17.30
N LEU A 359 1.81 17.95 18.27
CA LEU A 359 2.85 16.98 18.67
C LEU A 359 2.31 15.83 19.54
N GLY A 360 1.00 15.72 19.73
CA GLY A 360 0.38 14.62 20.45
C GLY A 360 0.54 14.69 21.97
N THR A 361 0.39 13.53 22.61
CA THR A 361 0.34 13.41 24.07
C THR A 361 1.44 12.49 24.57
N GLY A 362 2.37 13.01 25.38
CA GLY A 362 3.42 12.23 26.02
C GLY A 362 4.41 11.57 25.04
N LEU A 363 4.61 12.16 23.85
CA LEU A 363 5.56 11.67 22.85
C LEU A 363 6.92 12.36 23.00
N THR A 364 7.96 11.80 22.40
CA THR A 364 9.30 12.42 22.30
C THR A 364 9.69 12.55 20.84
N HIS A 365 9.82 13.78 20.35
CA HIS A 365 10.21 14.11 18.99
C HIS A 365 11.64 14.65 18.98
N THR A 366 12.47 14.18 18.05
CA THR A 366 13.91 14.53 18.02
C THR A 366 14.31 15.10 16.68
N PHE A 367 14.99 16.26 16.70
CA PHE A 367 15.55 16.92 15.53
C PHE A 367 17.04 17.18 15.76
N THR A 368 17.94 16.59 14.94
CA THR A 368 19.37 16.47 15.28
C THR A 368 20.31 17.32 14.45
N GLU A 369 19.88 17.87 13.32
CA GLU A 369 20.77 18.64 12.44
C GLU A 369 20.93 20.09 12.91
N THR A 370 21.90 20.80 12.33
CA THR A 370 22.20 22.21 12.62
C THR A 370 20.98 23.12 12.44
N LEU A 371 20.08 22.78 11.51
CA LEU A 371 18.76 23.40 11.44
C LEU A 371 17.84 22.68 12.43
N GLY A 372 17.45 23.35 13.51
CA GLY A 372 16.56 22.76 14.50
C GLY A 372 15.09 22.93 14.12
N TRP A 373 14.60 24.15 14.27
CA TRP A 373 13.20 24.51 14.02
C TRP A 373 13.08 25.79 13.19
N ILE A 374 12.39 25.69 12.06
CA ILE A 374 12.19 26.76 11.09
C ILE A 374 10.75 27.26 11.14
N ARG A 375 10.60 28.52 11.53
CA ARG A 375 9.34 29.20 11.84
C ARG A 375 8.93 30.15 10.71
N THR A 376 7.97 29.74 9.88
CA THR A 376 7.51 30.53 8.73
C THR A 376 6.02 30.87 8.80
N ASN A 377 5.13 29.89 8.77
CA ASN A 377 3.67 30.09 8.75
C ASN A 377 2.94 28.90 9.40
N GLY A 378 1.73 29.13 9.92
CA GLY A 378 0.90 28.09 10.53
C GLY A 378 1.11 27.96 12.04
N THR A 379 0.58 26.89 12.62
CA THR A 379 0.64 26.63 14.07
C THR A 379 1.40 25.35 14.36
N LEU A 380 2.36 25.42 15.28
CA LEU A 380 2.90 24.25 15.99
C LEU A 380 2.24 24.19 17.36
N ASP A 381 1.58 23.09 17.68
CA ASP A 381 0.98 22.82 18.98
C ASP A 381 1.78 21.72 19.69
N GLY A 382 2.40 22.07 20.80
CA GLY A 382 3.28 21.19 21.59
C GLY A 382 2.55 20.06 22.30
N GLY A 383 1.22 20.13 22.45
CA GLY A 383 0.45 19.12 23.17
C GLY A 383 0.98 18.90 24.59
N SER A 384 1.26 17.64 24.96
CA SER A 384 1.99 17.30 26.20
C SER A 384 3.33 16.61 25.95
N SER A 385 3.87 16.76 24.73
CA SER A 385 5.04 16.04 24.26
C SER A 385 6.35 16.77 24.54
N LEU A 386 7.46 16.03 24.47
CA LEU A 386 8.82 16.54 24.49
C LEU A 386 9.30 16.80 23.05
N LEU A 387 9.66 18.05 22.75
CA LEU A 387 10.28 18.48 21.51
C LEU A 387 11.78 18.71 21.74
N LYS A 388 12.64 17.79 21.28
CA LYS A 388 14.10 17.91 21.35
C LYS A 388 14.65 18.55 20.08
N ILE A 389 15.41 19.61 20.23
CA ILE A 389 16.01 20.39 19.15
C ILE A 389 17.53 20.42 19.35
N GLY A 390 18.27 19.87 18.41
CA GLY A 390 19.73 19.87 18.37
C GLY A 390 20.35 21.08 17.64
N GLY A 391 19.57 21.76 16.79
CA GLY A 391 20.02 22.89 15.98
C GLY A 391 19.45 24.25 16.39
N ASP A 392 19.67 25.27 15.55
CA ASP A 392 19.18 26.63 15.75
C ASP A 392 17.69 26.78 15.43
N ILE A 393 17.04 27.76 16.06
CA ILE A 393 15.74 28.27 15.59
C ILE A 393 15.99 29.38 14.56
N SER A 394 15.24 29.32 13.46
CA SER A 394 15.25 30.38 12.44
C SER A 394 13.84 30.83 12.07
N GLY A 395 13.73 32.08 11.61
CA GLY A 395 12.45 32.71 11.28
C GLY A 395 11.67 33.18 12.51
N SER A 396 10.70 34.06 12.28
CA SER A 396 9.85 34.66 13.32
C SER A 396 8.36 34.51 13.06
N GLY A 397 7.98 33.76 12.01
CA GLY A 397 6.60 33.57 11.60
C GLY A 397 5.94 32.32 12.22
N GLY A 398 4.63 32.18 12.02
CA GLY A 398 3.83 31.11 12.62
C GLY A 398 3.60 31.27 14.13
N SER A 399 2.65 30.50 14.67
CA SER A 399 2.27 30.47 16.07
C SER A 399 2.81 29.20 16.74
N PHE A 400 3.21 29.32 18.01
CA PHE A 400 3.52 28.18 18.86
C PHE A 400 2.57 28.15 20.05
N ILE A 401 1.86 27.05 20.21
CA ILE A 401 1.01 26.76 21.37
C ILE A 401 1.77 25.75 22.22
N ALA A 402 2.30 26.18 23.36
CA ALA A 402 3.19 25.32 24.15
C ALA A 402 2.50 24.10 24.78
N GLY A 403 1.18 24.16 24.99
CA GLY A 403 0.43 23.12 25.70
C GLY A 403 0.97 22.91 27.12
N THR A 404 1.15 21.65 27.50
CA THR A 404 1.78 21.23 28.77
C THR A 404 3.16 20.60 28.57
N GLY A 405 3.62 20.53 27.32
CA GLY A 405 4.85 19.85 26.92
C GLY A 405 6.14 20.57 27.34
N THR A 406 7.25 20.00 26.90
CA THR A 406 8.60 20.50 27.14
C THR A 406 9.32 20.72 25.81
N VAL A 407 10.00 21.85 25.66
CA VAL A 407 10.98 22.03 24.59
C VAL A 407 12.38 21.90 25.19
N GLU A 408 13.19 21.00 24.64
CA GLU A 408 14.57 20.76 25.06
C GLU A 408 15.54 21.18 23.97
N PHE A 409 16.46 22.08 24.29
CA PHE A 409 17.60 22.43 23.44
C PHE A 409 18.81 21.62 23.89
N ASN A 410 19.10 20.57 23.13
CA ASN A 410 20.10 19.54 23.47
C ASN A 410 21.34 19.54 22.57
N GLY A 411 21.47 20.54 21.70
CA GLY A 411 22.68 20.78 20.90
C GLY A 411 23.80 21.41 21.73
N VAL A 412 24.97 21.60 21.12
CA VAL A 412 26.13 22.22 21.80
C VAL A 412 25.93 23.75 21.88
N ASN A 413 26.06 24.44 20.75
CA ASN A 413 25.77 25.87 20.66
C ASN A 413 24.49 26.04 19.87
N GLN A 414 23.52 26.76 20.44
CA GLN A 414 22.23 26.97 19.81
C GLN A 414 21.76 28.41 19.99
N ASN A 415 21.15 28.95 18.94
CA ASN A 415 20.42 30.21 18.95
C ASN A 415 18.92 29.91 18.96
N LEU A 416 18.21 30.43 19.96
CA LEU A 416 16.76 30.28 20.09
C LEU A 416 15.96 31.22 19.17
N GLY A 417 16.64 31.92 18.27
CA GLY A 417 16.04 32.75 17.24
C GLY A 417 15.52 34.08 17.78
N THR A 418 14.67 34.72 16.99
CA THR A 418 14.06 36.02 17.29
C THR A 418 12.52 35.92 17.38
N GLY A 419 11.91 36.93 17.99
CA GLY A 419 10.46 37.01 18.20
C GLY A 419 10.00 36.28 19.46
N ALA A 420 8.90 36.75 20.03
CA ALA A 420 8.38 36.23 21.29
C ALA A 420 7.93 34.76 21.16
N ILE A 421 8.53 33.86 21.96
CA ILE A 421 8.11 32.47 22.11
C ILE A 421 7.75 32.23 23.56
N THR A 422 6.56 31.67 23.78
CA THR A 422 6.14 31.20 25.10
C THR A 422 6.29 29.69 25.18
N TYR A 423 7.01 29.22 26.19
CA TYR A 423 7.17 27.81 26.52
C TYR A 423 6.36 27.47 27.77
N ASN A 424 5.85 26.24 27.84
CA ASN A 424 5.33 25.71 29.09
C ASN A 424 6.50 25.26 29.95
N ASN A 425 7.22 24.22 29.52
CA ASN A 425 8.52 23.88 30.08
C ASN A 425 9.63 24.07 29.02
N LEU A 426 10.78 24.56 29.46
CA LEU A 426 11.96 24.79 28.65
C LEU A 426 13.17 24.16 29.33
N THR A 427 13.92 23.34 28.62
CA THR A 427 15.11 22.67 29.13
C THR A 427 16.31 23.00 28.25
N PHE A 428 17.41 23.41 28.87
CA PHE A 428 18.73 23.46 28.25
C PHE A 428 19.53 22.29 28.77
N SER A 429 19.94 21.39 27.87
CA SER A 429 20.66 20.18 28.22
C SER A 429 21.99 20.07 27.46
N GLY A 430 22.77 19.05 27.79
CA GLY A 430 24.07 18.80 27.17
C GLY A 430 25.12 19.80 27.64
N SER A 431 25.81 20.44 26.69
CA SER A 431 26.90 21.39 26.94
C SER A 431 26.77 22.61 26.04
N GLY A 432 27.64 23.61 26.20
CA GLY A 432 27.74 24.75 25.29
C GLY A 432 26.65 25.82 25.48
N VAL A 433 26.72 26.86 24.65
CA VAL A 433 25.97 28.10 24.86
C VAL A 433 24.60 28.06 24.19
N LYS A 434 23.54 28.32 24.97
CA LYS A 434 22.15 28.50 24.51
C LYS A 434 21.85 30.00 24.52
N THR A 435 21.87 30.61 23.34
CA THR A 435 21.72 32.05 23.16
C THR A 435 20.26 32.42 22.99
N ILE A 436 19.80 33.35 23.82
CA ILE A 436 18.42 33.84 23.80
C ILE A 436 18.41 35.32 23.42
N SER A 437 17.54 35.69 22.49
CA SER A 437 17.32 37.10 22.17
C SER A 437 16.64 37.84 23.34
N PRO A 438 17.10 39.04 23.73
CA PRO A 438 16.55 39.75 24.89
C PRO A 438 15.04 40.04 24.77
N GLY A 439 14.29 39.77 25.84
CA GLY A 439 12.86 40.10 25.95
C GLY A 439 11.92 39.24 25.09
N THR A 440 12.40 38.14 24.51
CA THR A 440 11.61 37.31 23.58
C THR A 440 11.21 35.94 24.11
N VAL A 441 11.52 35.59 25.35
CA VAL A 441 11.18 34.27 25.91
C VAL A 441 10.31 34.41 27.15
N THR A 442 9.18 33.69 27.15
CA THR A 442 8.32 33.50 28.31
C THR A 442 8.33 32.03 28.71
N VAL A 443 8.46 31.73 30.00
CA VAL A 443 8.35 30.37 30.54
C VAL A 443 7.26 30.33 31.61
N ASN A 444 6.21 29.54 31.38
CA ASN A 444 5.06 29.47 32.29
C ASN A 444 5.22 28.43 33.40
N GLY A 445 5.89 27.31 33.08
CA GLY A 445 6.19 26.20 33.98
C GLY A 445 7.66 26.22 34.35
N THR A 446 8.41 25.18 34.00
CA THR A 446 9.81 25.04 34.44
C THR A 446 10.80 25.50 33.37
N LEU A 447 11.74 26.37 33.74
CA LEU A 447 13.02 26.54 33.04
C LEU A 447 14.06 25.68 33.75
N SER A 448 14.56 24.63 33.10
CA SER A 448 15.61 23.75 33.63
C SER A 448 16.91 23.98 32.88
N ILE A 449 17.98 24.34 33.59
CA ILE A 449 19.35 24.41 33.07
C ILE A 449 20.09 23.18 33.56
N GLU A 450 20.42 22.29 32.64
CA GLU A 450 20.98 20.97 32.91
C GLU A 450 22.37 20.79 32.30
N GLY A 451 23.11 19.81 32.82
CA GLY A 451 24.45 19.49 32.36
C GLY A 451 25.42 20.68 32.44
N ASP A 452 26.24 20.85 31.41
CA ASP A 452 27.21 21.94 31.28
C ASP A 452 26.68 23.05 30.34
N SER A 453 25.36 23.12 30.16
CA SER A 453 24.75 24.12 29.30
C SER A 453 24.83 25.52 29.93
N ILE A 454 25.15 26.51 29.10
CA ILE A 454 25.25 27.91 29.51
C ILE A 454 24.12 28.68 28.84
N MET A 455 23.24 29.27 29.64
CA MET A 455 22.26 30.22 29.14
C MET A 455 22.94 31.58 28.93
N SER A 456 22.98 32.03 27.67
CA SER A 456 23.49 33.36 27.31
C SER A 456 22.32 34.28 26.98
N ILE A 457 22.01 35.18 27.92
CA ILE A 457 20.90 36.12 27.79
C ILE A 457 21.31 37.51 28.29
N SER A 458 20.79 38.56 27.65
CA SER A 458 21.03 39.96 28.05
C SER A 458 19.87 40.59 28.83
N THR A 459 18.73 39.89 28.95
CA THR A 459 17.58 40.31 29.76
C THR A 459 16.81 39.07 30.19
N ALA A 460 16.49 38.93 31.47
CA ALA A 460 15.82 37.75 32.01
C ALA A 460 14.58 37.31 31.21
N PRO A 461 14.28 36.00 31.14
CA PRO A 461 13.00 35.52 30.63
C PRO A 461 11.83 36.10 31.43
N ILE A 462 10.67 36.17 30.79
CA ILE A 462 9.43 36.48 31.49
C ILE A 462 8.92 35.19 32.13
N TYR A 463 8.80 35.18 33.45
CA TYR A 463 8.27 34.04 34.19
C TYR A 463 6.78 34.18 34.43
N GLY A 464 6.04 33.10 34.17
CA GLY A 464 4.66 32.98 34.63
C GLY A 464 4.57 32.97 36.16
N ALA A 465 3.40 33.30 36.71
CA ALA A 465 3.20 33.43 38.16
C ALA A 465 3.53 32.16 38.97
N THR A 466 3.54 31.00 38.32
CA THR A 466 3.82 29.68 38.91
C THR A 466 5.10 29.06 38.36
N ALA A 467 5.92 29.82 37.64
CA ALA A 467 7.09 29.28 36.98
C ALA A 467 8.18 28.89 37.99
N THR A 468 9.01 27.91 37.60
CA THR A 468 10.16 27.45 38.39
C THR A 468 11.42 27.60 37.55
N LEU A 469 12.45 28.25 38.08
CA LEU A 469 13.81 28.16 37.57
C LEU A 469 14.55 27.07 38.33
N GLN A 470 15.09 26.09 37.61
CA GLN A 470 15.79 24.94 38.17
C GLN A 470 17.19 24.83 37.55
N TYR A 471 18.19 24.65 38.41
CA TYR A 471 19.53 24.23 38.02
C TYR A 471 19.66 22.73 38.32
N ASN A 472 19.71 21.92 37.28
CA ASN A 472 19.82 20.47 37.37
C ASN A 472 21.17 20.02 36.79
N SER A 473 22.25 20.51 37.40
CA SER A 473 23.63 20.19 37.01
C SER A 473 24.39 19.57 38.17
N ALA A 474 25.26 18.61 37.84
CA ALA A 474 26.23 18.05 38.78
C ALA A 474 27.49 18.92 38.91
N VAL A 475 27.61 19.98 38.11
CA VAL A 475 28.77 20.89 38.05
C VAL A 475 28.37 22.25 38.61
N ALA A 476 29.34 22.97 39.18
CA ALA A 476 29.12 24.33 39.66
C ALA A 476 28.67 25.23 38.50
N HIS A 477 27.50 25.84 38.66
CA HIS A 477 26.90 26.73 37.66
C HIS A 477 27.05 28.19 38.09
N THR A 478 27.41 29.07 37.16
CA THR A 478 27.42 30.51 37.42
C THR A 478 26.07 31.08 37.02
N VAL A 479 25.28 31.46 38.04
CA VAL A 479 24.01 32.18 37.88
C VAL A 479 24.21 33.46 37.07
N GLY A 480 23.49 33.57 35.96
CA GLY A 480 23.45 34.71 35.05
C GLY A 480 22.19 35.55 35.21
N ALA A 481 21.70 36.10 34.10
CA ALA A 481 20.51 36.95 34.05
C ALA A 481 19.21 36.14 33.92
N GLU A 482 19.28 34.81 33.96
CA GLU A 482 18.10 33.93 33.97
C GLU A 482 17.17 34.15 35.15
#